data_AF-A0A930Z3A0-F1
#
_entry.id   AF-A0A930Z3A0-F1
#
_cell.length_a   1.000
_cell.length_b   1.000
_cell.length_c   1.000
_cell.angle_alpha   90.00
_cell.angle_beta   90.00
_cell.angle_gamma   90.00
#
_symmetry.space_group_name_H-M   'P 1'
#
loop_
_entity.id
_entity.type
_entity.pdbx_description
1 polymer ?
#
loop_
_entity_poly.entity_id
_entity_poly.type
_entity_poly.pdbx_seq_one_letter_code
_entity_poly.pdbx_strand_id
1 'polypeptide(L)'
;MSQHSDTSKTKRRHGRAAIAGLFVVSVGLLTTAGVYAALSGVATGTESVTSGTLNLTLSADVGAGFSNFVPKMAPGDTDNVYVNLNNTGTLATAAGMTLWVAGSPVNALTNGTAPGEGLSVTATQCSVAWTLATGVCSGTTTSILATAQISTFNTAGTAVNLLNVPSLAATVGSVAHVQVSLGLVGTETSTNGVAPSPTIQGLTTTLTYTFTEQQRLGVATNQ
;
A
#
# COMPACT_ATOMS: atom_id res chain seq x y z
N MET A 1 -65.89 -90.38 8.50
CA MET A 1 -64.73 -91.05 9.10
C MET A 1 -63.76 -89.95 9.50
N SER A 2 -63.72 -89.61 10.79
CA SER A 2 -62.65 -90.04 11.72
C SER A 2 -61.28 -89.56 11.24
N GLN A 3 -60.49 -88.77 11.97
CA GLN A 3 -60.38 -88.69 13.43
C GLN A 3 -59.37 -87.57 13.79
N HIS A 4 -59.51 -87.09 15.03
CA HIS A 4 -58.47 -86.73 16.01
C HIS A 4 -57.32 -85.78 15.62
N SER A 5 -57.13 -84.62 16.26
CA SER A 5 -56.90 -84.30 17.70
C SER A 5 -55.41 -84.10 18.01
N ASP A 6 -55.21 -83.15 18.93
CA ASP A 6 -54.04 -82.91 19.78
C ASP A 6 -52.86 -82.10 19.21
N THR A 7 -52.70 -80.84 19.61
CA THR A 7 -52.31 -80.24 20.92
C THR A 7 -50.80 -80.27 21.20
N SER A 8 -50.36 -79.21 21.90
CA SER A 8 -49.10 -79.06 22.67
C SER A 8 -48.10 -78.10 22.02
N LYS A 9 -48.10 -76.81 22.40
CA LYS A 9 -47.50 -76.15 23.59
C LYS A 9 -46.06 -75.64 23.37
N THR A 10 -45.95 -74.33 23.63
CA THR A 10 -44.92 -73.63 24.45
C THR A 10 -43.59 -73.11 23.87
N LYS A 11 -43.41 -71.82 24.21
CA LYS A 11 -42.22 -71.09 24.72
C LYS A 11 -41.35 -70.25 23.76
N ARG A 12 -41.60 -68.93 23.87
CA ARG A 12 -40.67 -67.78 23.96
C ARG A 12 -39.20 -68.01 23.54
N ARG A 13 -38.71 -67.14 22.64
CA ARG A 13 -37.71 -66.09 22.99
C ARG A 13 -37.52 -65.08 21.86
N HIS A 14 -37.14 -63.89 22.26
CA HIS A 14 -36.89 -62.71 21.45
C HIS A 14 -35.87 -62.95 20.33
N GLY A 15 -36.20 -62.44 19.16
CA GLY A 15 -35.27 -62.16 18.07
C GLY A 15 -35.88 -61.06 17.23
N ARG A 16 -35.34 -59.85 17.31
CA ARG A 16 -35.57 -58.82 16.31
C ARG A 16 -34.97 -59.36 15.01
N ALA A 17 -35.83 -59.94 14.19
CA ALA A 17 -35.52 -60.33 12.84
C ALA A 17 -36.42 -59.51 11.92
N ALA A 18 -35.76 -58.79 11.03
CA ALA A 18 -36.35 -58.16 9.88
C ALA A 18 -37.18 -59.17 9.06
N ILE A 19 -37.92 -58.60 8.11
CA ILE A 19 -38.56 -59.28 6.96
C ILE A 19 -40.00 -59.73 7.23
N ALA A 20 -40.92 -58.88 6.82
CA ALA A 20 -42.25 -59.23 6.29
C ALA A 20 -42.71 -58.00 5.49
N GLY A 21 -43.25 -58.08 4.28
CA GLY A 21 -43.65 -59.19 3.45
C GLY A 21 -44.23 -58.56 2.19
N LEU A 22 -43.92 -59.18 1.06
CA LEU A 22 -44.53 -58.92 -0.24
C LEU A 22 -46.05 -59.22 -0.18
N PHE A 23 -46.85 -58.54 -1.01
CA PHE A 23 -47.99 -59.03 -1.83
C PHE A 23 -49.01 -57.88 -2.04
N VAL A 24 -48.96 -57.16 -3.16
CA VAL A 24 -49.51 -57.40 -4.52
C VAL A 24 -50.68 -56.47 -4.77
N VAL A 25 -50.52 -55.56 -5.74
CA VAL A 25 -51.51 -55.30 -6.80
C VAL A 25 -50.76 -54.97 -8.11
N SER A 26 -50.83 -55.93 -9.02
CA SER A 26 -51.04 -55.85 -10.47
C SER A 26 -50.38 -54.75 -11.32
N VAL A 27 -49.45 -55.26 -12.14
CA VAL A 27 -48.98 -54.85 -13.48
C VAL A 27 -49.93 -53.95 -14.29
N GLY A 28 -49.41 -52.76 -14.62
CA GLY A 28 -49.79 -52.00 -15.82
C GLY A 28 -48.54 -51.74 -16.66
N LEU A 29 -48.42 -52.42 -17.80
CA LEU A 29 -47.42 -52.15 -18.82
C LEU A 29 -47.70 -50.80 -19.48
N LEU A 30 -46.71 -49.90 -19.49
CA LEU A 30 -46.21 -49.17 -20.67
C LEU A 30 -45.03 -48.25 -20.24
N THR A 31 -43.86 -48.65 -20.70
CA THR A 31 -42.52 -48.01 -20.74
C THR A 31 -42.57 -46.63 -21.42
N THR A 32 -41.87 -45.55 -21.07
CA THR A 32 -40.72 -45.28 -20.19
C THR A 32 -40.90 -43.85 -19.64
N ALA A 33 -41.47 -43.69 -18.44
CA ALA A 33 -41.21 -42.47 -17.69
C ALA A 33 -39.80 -42.64 -17.12
N GLY A 34 -38.82 -41.94 -17.68
CA GLY A 34 -37.49 -41.90 -17.12
C GLY A 34 -37.59 -41.44 -15.68
N VAL A 35 -37.47 -42.39 -14.74
CA VAL A 35 -37.20 -42.10 -13.34
C VAL A 35 -35.80 -41.51 -13.37
N TYR A 36 -35.70 -40.18 -13.48
CA TYR A 36 -34.45 -39.53 -13.16
C TYR A 36 -34.18 -39.88 -11.70
N ALA A 37 -33.17 -40.71 -11.46
CA ALA A 37 -32.44 -40.61 -10.21
C ALA A 37 -31.97 -39.15 -10.16
N ALA A 38 -32.68 -38.30 -9.42
CA ALA A 38 -32.21 -36.96 -9.16
C ALA A 38 -31.02 -37.11 -8.21
N LEU A 39 -29.84 -37.33 -8.79
CA LEU A 39 -28.57 -37.28 -8.08
C LEU A 39 -28.32 -35.81 -7.73
N SER A 40 -28.88 -35.38 -6.60
CA SER A 40 -28.57 -34.09 -6.02
C SER A 40 -27.20 -34.18 -5.33
N GLY A 41 -26.15 -33.85 -6.07
CA GLY A 41 -24.87 -33.51 -5.48
C GLY A 41 -24.89 -32.05 -5.02
N VAL A 42 -24.85 -31.80 -3.72
CA VAL A 42 -24.58 -30.46 -3.19
C VAL A 42 -23.08 -30.35 -2.96
N ALA A 43 -22.41 -29.47 -3.71
CA ALA A 43 -21.04 -29.09 -3.47
C ALA A 43 -21.03 -27.83 -2.60
N THR A 44 -20.68 -27.98 -1.32
CA THR A 44 -20.41 -26.84 -0.44
C THR A 44 -18.90 -26.65 -0.35
N GLY A 45 -18.43 -25.47 -0.75
CA GLY A 45 -17.08 -24.99 -0.44
C GLY A 45 -17.20 -23.80 0.51
N THR A 46 -16.31 -23.73 1.50
CA THR A 46 -16.13 -22.52 2.31
C THR A 46 -14.87 -21.82 1.85
N GLU A 47 -15.00 -20.57 1.42
CA GLU A 47 -13.86 -19.69 1.18
C GLU A 47 -13.78 -18.62 2.26
N SER A 48 -12.58 -18.38 2.78
CA SER A 48 -12.28 -17.21 3.60
C SER A 48 -11.29 -16.33 2.84
N VAL A 49 -11.65 -15.06 2.68
CA VAL A 49 -10.80 -14.06 2.01
C VAL A 49 -10.37 -13.04 3.05
N THR A 50 -9.05 -12.90 3.23
CA THR A 50 -8.44 -11.84 4.04
C THR A 50 -7.75 -10.85 3.11
N SER A 51 -8.08 -9.56 3.20
CA SER A 51 -7.35 -8.53 2.47
C SER A 51 -6.00 -8.26 3.11
N GLY A 52 -4.99 -7.97 2.28
CA GLY A 52 -3.71 -7.46 2.77
C GLY A 52 -3.79 -5.97 3.15
N THR A 53 -2.79 -5.48 3.87
CA THR A 53 -2.69 -4.09 4.31
C THR A 53 -1.57 -3.36 3.57
N LEU A 54 -1.81 -2.08 3.29
CA LEU A 54 -0.79 -1.11 2.88
C LEU A 54 -0.40 -0.31 4.12
N ASN A 55 0.87 -0.30 4.49
CA ASN A 55 1.35 0.52 5.61
C ASN A 55 2.76 1.02 5.34
N LEU A 56 2.86 2.31 5.05
CA LEU A 56 4.12 3.02 4.89
C LEU A 56 4.38 3.88 6.12
N THR A 57 5.45 3.59 6.83
CA THR A 57 5.86 4.39 7.99
C THR A 57 7.11 5.19 7.66
N LEU A 58 7.14 6.45 8.09
CA LEU A 58 8.30 7.32 8.01
C LEU A 58 9.06 7.27 9.33
N SER A 59 10.36 7.05 9.28
CA SER A 59 11.26 7.18 10.43
C SER A 59 12.51 7.96 10.04
N ALA A 60 13.26 8.48 11.00
CA ALA A 60 14.59 9.02 10.70
C ALA A 60 15.50 7.88 10.26
N ASP A 61 16.30 8.08 9.20
CA ASP A 61 17.34 7.12 8.81
C ASP A 61 18.56 7.28 9.70
N VAL A 62 19.09 8.50 9.70
CA VAL A 62 20.15 8.97 10.59
C VAL A 62 19.87 10.44 10.97
N GLY A 63 20.09 10.81 12.22
CA GLY A 63 19.78 12.17 12.72
C GLY A 63 18.30 12.39 13.06
N ALA A 64 17.80 13.63 12.93
CA ALA A 64 16.46 14.00 13.41
C ALA A 64 15.35 14.01 12.33
N GLY A 65 15.65 13.59 11.10
CA GLY A 65 14.71 13.66 9.97
C GLY A 65 14.31 15.10 9.62
N PHE A 66 13.05 15.32 9.24
CA PHE A 66 12.51 16.63 8.82
C PHE A 66 12.43 17.72 9.91
N SER A 67 12.97 17.48 11.11
CA SER A 67 12.92 18.43 12.24
C SER A 67 14.13 19.39 12.33
N ASN A 68 15.10 19.28 11.40
CA ASN A 68 16.43 19.88 11.55
C ASN A 68 16.82 20.91 10.48
N PHE A 69 15.87 21.48 9.73
CA PHE A 69 16.25 22.46 8.71
C PHE A 69 16.97 23.67 9.29
N VAL A 70 18.11 24.06 8.68
CA VAL A 70 18.93 25.20 9.10
C VAL A 70 18.07 26.47 9.10
N PRO A 71 18.06 27.27 10.19
CA PRO A 71 17.13 28.38 10.35
C PRO A 71 17.33 29.55 9.36
N LYS A 72 18.41 29.55 8.58
CA LYS A 72 18.77 30.60 7.62
C LYS A 72 19.50 30.01 6.42
N MET A 73 18.79 29.87 5.29
CA MET A 73 19.37 29.51 4.00
C MET A 73 19.57 30.78 3.16
N ALA A 74 20.72 30.91 2.51
CA ALA A 74 20.98 31.83 1.41
C ALA A 74 20.82 31.11 0.06
N PRO A 75 20.60 31.82 -1.05
CA PRO A 75 20.63 31.22 -2.38
C PRO A 75 21.94 30.45 -2.64
N GLY A 76 21.81 29.20 -3.11
CA GLY A 76 22.91 28.26 -3.28
C GLY A 76 23.11 27.31 -2.10
N ASP A 77 22.57 27.63 -0.92
CA ASP A 77 22.61 26.72 0.22
C ASP A 77 21.77 25.47 -0.05
N THR A 78 22.23 24.37 0.54
CA THR A 78 21.56 23.07 0.48
C THR A 78 21.53 22.47 1.86
N ASP A 79 20.37 21.95 2.25
CA ASP A 79 20.17 21.23 3.49
C ASP A 79 19.64 19.83 3.22
N ASN A 80 20.24 18.83 3.86
CA ASN A 80 19.98 17.43 3.59
C ASN A 80 19.37 16.77 4.82
N VAL A 81 18.23 16.13 4.63
CA VAL A 81 17.58 15.29 5.64
C VAL A 81 17.52 13.85 5.16
N TYR A 82 17.69 12.93 6.10
CA TYR A 82 17.75 11.49 5.82
C TYR A 82 16.60 10.79 6.53
N VAL A 83 15.80 10.07 5.76
CA VAL A 83 14.60 9.38 6.25
C VAL A 83 14.50 7.98 5.69
N ASN A 84 13.87 7.12 6.48
CA ASN A 84 13.52 5.76 6.12
C ASN A 84 12.04 5.68 5.79
N LEU A 85 11.74 5.12 4.62
CA LEU A 85 10.39 4.71 4.25
C LEU A 85 10.29 3.19 4.40
N ASN A 86 9.46 2.72 5.32
CA ASN A 86 9.35 1.30 5.64
C ASN A 86 7.96 0.78 5.25
N ASN A 87 7.92 -0.24 4.39
CA ASN A 87 6.67 -0.95 4.12
C ASN A 87 6.48 -2.05 5.16
N THR A 88 5.65 -1.76 6.16
CA THR A 88 5.30 -2.66 7.26
C THR A 88 3.95 -3.35 7.05
N GLY A 89 3.34 -3.14 5.88
CA GLY A 89 2.10 -3.80 5.48
C GLY A 89 2.33 -5.26 5.09
N THR A 90 1.29 -5.90 4.57
CA THR A 90 1.36 -7.28 4.06
C THR A 90 1.32 -7.36 2.53
N LEU A 91 1.22 -6.21 1.86
CA LEU A 91 1.23 -6.12 0.40
C LEU A 91 2.56 -5.57 -0.11
N ALA A 92 3.13 -6.28 -1.09
CA ALA A 92 4.13 -5.70 -1.97
C ALA A 92 3.46 -4.65 -2.88
N THR A 93 4.08 -3.49 -2.98
CA THR A 93 3.53 -2.31 -3.65
C THR A 93 4.28 -2.08 -4.95
N ALA A 94 3.54 -1.83 -6.03
CA ALA A 94 4.12 -1.70 -7.36
C ALA A 94 3.52 -0.56 -8.19
N ALA A 95 2.51 0.16 -7.68
CA ALA A 95 1.82 1.20 -8.45
C ALA A 95 2.50 2.58 -8.38
N GLY A 96 3.47 2.76 -7.49
CA GLY A 96 4.28 3.97 -7.41
C GLY A 96 4.10 4.75 -6.12
N MET A 97 4.87 5.83 -6.03
CA MET A 97 4.87 6.74 -4.90
C MET A 97 4.89 8.18 -5.39
N THR A 98 4.19 9.05 -4.68
CA THR A 98 4.21 10.49 -4.92
C THR A 98 4.75 11.21 -3.70
N LEU A 99 5.43 12.32 -3.94
CA LEU A 99 5.78 13.30 -2.92
C LEU A 99 4.93 14.55 -3.12
N TRP A 100 4.31 15.01 -2.04
CA TRP A 100 3.74 16.34 -1.97
C TRP A 100 4.49 17.17 -0.93
N VAL A 101 4.76 18.43 -1.24
CA VAL A 101 5.42 19.37 -0.33
C VAL A 101 4.64 20.67 -0.30
N ALA A 102 4.33 21.18 0.89
CA ALA A 102 3.68 22.46 1.04
C ALA A 102 4.33 23.31 2.13
N GLY A 103 4.52 24.60 1.83
CA GLY A 103 4.99 25.57 2.79
C GLY A 103 3.86 26.41 3.38
N SER A 104 3.95 26.69 4.68
CA SER A 104 3.07 27.62 5.38
C SER A 104 3.87 28.55 6.31
N PRO A 105 3.71 29.88 6.23
CA PRO A 105 2.90 30.59 5.23
C PRO A 105 3.50 30.47 3.82
N VAL A 106 2.64 30.64 2.81
CA VAL A 106 3.04 30.74 1.40
C VAL A 106 3.62 32.13 1.16
N ASN A 107 4.84 32.20 0.62
CA ASN A 107 5.54 33.46 0.35
C ASN A 107 6.57 33.28 -0.78
N ALA A 108 7.48 34.25 -0.97
CA ALA A 108 8.48 34.18 -2.05
C ALA A 108 9.46 33.01 -1.91
N LEU A 109 9.65 32.43 -0.72
CA LEU A 109 10.41 31.18 -0.57
C LEU A 109 9.71 30.00 -1.25
N THR A 110 8.38 29.90 -1.14
CA THR A 110 7.63 28.76 -1.71
C THR A 110 7.24 29.00 -3.17
N ASN A 111 7.06 30.27 -3.57
CA ASN A 111 6.55 30.62 -4.89
C ASN A 111 7.64 31.12 -5.85
N GLY A 112 8.81 31.47 -5.31
CA GLY A 112 9.84 32.20 -6.03
C GLY A 112 9.49 33.67 -6.24
N THR A 113 10.51 34.44 -6.61
CA THR A 113 10.39 35.81 -7.12
C THR A 113 10.32 35.83 -8.66
N ALA A 114 10.82 34.80 -9.32
CA ALA A 114 10.72 34.55 -10.76
C ALA A 114 10.58 33.04 -11.06
N PRO A 115 10.22 32.63 -12.30
CA PRO A 115 10.15 31.23 -12.68
C PRO A 115 11.47 30.49 -12.44
N GLY A 116 11.41 29.38 -11.70
CA GLY A 116 12.61 28.60 -11.37
C GLY A 116 13.37 29.08 -10.13
N GLU A 117 12.89 30.12 -9.43
CA GLU A 117 13.42 30.57 -8.14
C GLU A 117 12.56 30.07 -6.97
N GLY A 118 13.07 30.23 -5.75
CA GLY A 118 12.48 29.75 -4.51
C GLY A 118 13.15 28.48 -4.00
N LEU A 119 12.51 27.87 -3.00
CA LEU A 119 12.89 26.60 -2.43
C LEU A 119 12.65 25.49 -3.44
N SER A 120 13.63 24.62 -3.57
CA SER A 120 13.65 23.46 -4.46
C SER A 120 13.92 22.19 -3.67
N VAL A 121 13.40 21.07 -4.14
CA VAL A 121 13.62 19.76 -3.53
C VAL A 121 14.17 18.80 -4.57
N THR A 122 15.13 18.00 -4.15
CA THR A 122 15.53 16.77 -4.84
C THR A 122 15.43 15.60 -3.87
N ALA A 123 15.38 14.38 -4.38
CA ALA A 123 15.48 13.20 -3.54
C ALA A 123 16.27 12.09 -4.22
N THR A 124 17.07 11.40 -3.41
CA THR A 124 17.96 10.31 -3.82
C THR A 124 17.86 9.16 -2.83
N GLN A 125 17.73 7.95 -3.34
CA GLN A 125 17.80 6.72 -2.53
C GLN A 125 19.23 6.21 -2.49
N CYS A 126 19.67 5.71 -1.33
CA CYS A 126 20.86 4.88 -1.19
C CYS A 126 20.43 3.43 -0.93
N SER A 127 21.19 2.46 -1.45
CA SER A 127 20.93 1.03 -1.21
C SER A 127 21.21 0.58 0.23
N VAL A 128 21.79 1.46 1.05
CA VAL A 128 22.12 1.27 2.48
C VAL A 128 21.86 2.59 3.22
N ALA A 129 21.90 2.57 4.55
CA ALA A 129 21.75 3.79 5.34
C ALA A 129 22.81 4.85 5.00
N TRP A 130 22.41 6.11 5.04
CA TRP A 130 23.32 7.23 4.75
C TRP A 130 24.31 7.49 5.88
N THR A 131 25.50 8.00 5.55
CA THR A 131 26.48 8.43 6.57
C THR A 131 26.25 9.89 6.92
N LEU A 132 25.69 10.20 8.09
CA LEU A 132 25.28 11.56 8.47
C LEU A 132 26.43 12.58 8.44
N ALA A 133 27.62 12.19 8.94
CA ALA A 133 28.75 13.11 9.07
C ALA A 133 29.30 13.63 7.73
N THR A 134 29.11 12.87 6.65
CA THR A 134 29.65 13.19 5.32
C THR A 134 28.56 13.41 4.28
N GLY A 135 27.33 12.96 4.55
CA GLY A 135 26.24 12.91 3.58
C GLY A 135 26.50 11.95 2.42
N VAL A 136 27.42 10.99 2.58
CA VAL A 136 27.82 10.06 1.53
C VAL A 136 27.06 8.73 1.66
N CYS A 137 26.59 8.23 0.54
CA CYS A 137 26.10 6.86 0.37
C CYS A 137 27.30 5.94 0.06
N SER A 138 27.53 4.91 0.88
CA SER A 138 28.56 3.90 0.62
C SER A 138 28.09 2.79 -0.33
N GLY A 139 26.80 2.77 -0.65
CA GLY A 139 26.17 1.85 -1.60
C GLY A 139 25.93 2.49 -2.97
N THR A 140 24.89 2.03 -3.65
CA THR A 140 24.45 2.59 -4.94
C THR A 140 23.42 3.68 -4.69
N THR A 141 23.60 4.83 -5.36
CA THR A 141 22.62 5.91 -5.36
C THR A 141 21.70 5.83 -6.58
N THR A 142 20.42 6.08 -6.34
CA THR A 142 19.40 6.19 -7.38
C THR A 142 18.66 7.50 -7.20
N SER A 143 18.66 8.37 -8.20
CA SER A 143 17.84 9.59 -8.17
C SER A 143 16.37 9.20 -8.26
N ILE A 144 15.54 9.71 -7.35
CA ILE A 144 14.12 9.37 -7.26
C ILE A 144 13.22 10.60 -7.42
N LEU A 145 13.80 11.80 -7.34
CA LEU A 145 13.15 13.05 -7.68
C LEU A 145 14.21 13.99 -8.25
N ALA A 146 14.05 14.36 -9.52
CA ALA A 146 14.80 15.45 -10.11
C ALA A 146 14.43 16.77 -9.42
N THR A 147 15.25 17.81 -9.59
CA THR A 147 14.99 19.13 -8.98
C THR A 147 13.59 19.63 -9.33
N ALA A 148 12.76 19.78 -8.30
CA ALA A 148 11.41 20.29 -8.39
C ALA A 148 11.27 21.51 -7.48
N GLN A 149 10.73 22.61 -7.99
CA GLN A 149 10.49 23.80 -7.17
C GLN A 149 9.27 23.58 -6.28
N ILE A 150 9.28 24.10 -5.04
CA ILE A 150 8.11 24.03 -4.14
C ILE A 150 6.87 24.65 -4.80
N SER A 151 7.07 25.62 -5.69
CA SER A 151 6.02 26.24 -6.50
C SER A 151 5.33 25.29 -7.50
N THR A 152 5.90 24.12 -7.79
CA THR A 152 5.22 23.10 -8.61
C THR A 152 4.34 22.15 -7.79
N PHE A 153 4.51 22.12 -6.46
CA PHE A 153 3.68 21.32 -5.55
C PHE A 153 2.49 22.12 -4.98
N ASN A 154 2.63 23.45 -4.91
CA ASN A 154 1.70 24.37 -4.27
C ASN A 154 0.43 24.67 -5.11
N THR A 155 0.35 24.18 -6.34
CA THR A 155 -0.89 24.20 -7.15
C THR A 155 -1.81 23.14 -6.57
N ALA A 156 -2.54 23.53 -5.52
CA ALA A 156 -3.54 22.76 -4.78
C ALA A 156 -3.54 21.25 -5.07
N GLY A 157 -2.60 20.52 -4.46
CA GLY A 157 -2.64 19.05 -4.43
C GLY A 157 -1.97 18.32 -5.60
N THR A 158 -1.12 18.97 -6.40
CA THR A 158 -0.35 18.23 -7.41
C THR A 158 0.86 17.56 -6.75
N ALA A 159 0.67 16.32 -6.28
CA ALA A 159 1.77 15.48 -5.85
C ALA A 159 2.65 15.14 -7.06
N VAL A 160 3.96 15.19 -6.89
CA VAL A 160 4.93 14.85 -7.94
C VAL A 160 5.25 13.37 -7.83
N ASN A 161 5.18 12.65 -8.95
CA ASN A 161 5.60 11.26 -9.00
C ASN A 161 7.09 11.15 -8.71
N LEU A 162 7.46 10.23 -7.82
CA LEU A 162 8.85 9.84 -7.66
C LEU A 162 9.25 8.95 -8.85
N LEU A 163 10.38 9.27 -9.46
CA LEU A 163 11.00 8.49 -10.53
C LEU A 163 11.47 7.14 -9.97
N ASN A 164 11.55 6.12 -10.83
CA ASN A 164 11.93 4.74 -10.49
C ASN A 164 10.90 3.94 -9.65
N VAL A 165 9.63 4.02 -10.01
CA VAL A 165 8.59 3.06 -9.59
C VAL A 165 8.95 1.67 -10.14
N PRO A 166 9.07 0.58 -9.34
CA PRO A 166 8.57 0.35 -7.98
C PRO A 166 9.68 -0.11 -6.99
N SER A 167 10.61 0.74 -6.52
CA SER A 167 11.74 0.21 -5.72
C SER A 167 12.14 0.94 -4.43
N LEU A 168 11.41 1.94 -3.95
CA LEU A 168 11.81 2.53 -2.66
C LEU A 168 11.58 1.55 -1.51
N ALA A 169 10.32 1.13 -1.27
CA ALA A 169 9.95 0.16 -0.23
C ALA A 169 8.94 -0.88 -0.77
N ALA A 170 9.08 -1.26 -2.05
CA ALA A 170 8.07 -2.05 -2.75
C ALA A 170 7.86 -3.47 -2.23
N THR A 171 8.82 -4.02 -1.50
CA THR A 171 8.72 -5.35 -0.92
C THR A 171 8.36 -5.23 0.56
N VAL A 172 7.46 -6.08 1.03
CA VAL A 172 7.09 -6.17 2.45
C VAL A 172 8.35 -6.33 3.30
N GLY A 173 8.46 -5.51 4.36
CA GLY A 173 9.60 -5.50 5.26
C GLY A 173 10.86 -4.79 4.72
N SER A 174 10.81 -4.21 3.51
CA SER A 174 11.93 -3.43 2.97
C SER A 174 11.95 -2.00 3.49
N VAL A 175 13.14 -1.41 3.45
CA VAL A 175 13.41 -0.03 3.88
C VAL A 175 14.05 0.75 2.73
N ALA A 176 13.50 1.92 2.43
CA ALA A 176 14.10 2.89 1.52
C ALA A 176 14.90 3.92 2.32
N HIS A 177 16.23 3.98 2.11
CA HIS A 177 17.09 4.99 2.72
C HIS A 177 17.14 6.24 1.82
N VAL A 178 16.36 7.26 2.16
CA VAL A 178 16.13 8.44 1.32
C VAL A 178 16.84 9.67 1.89
N GLN A 179 17.64 10.32 1.05
CA GLN A 179 18.06 11.69 1.26
C GLN A 179 17.09 12.62 0.53
N VAL A 180 16.49 13.56 1.26
CA VAL A 180 15.77 14.70 0.68
C VAL A 180 16.64 15.93 0.84
N SER A 181 16.90 16.61 -0.27
CA SER A 181 17.76 17.79 -0.31
C SER A 181 16.92 19.02 -0.61
N LEU A 182 16.91 19.97 0.32
CA LEU A 182 16.26 21.27 0.17
C LEU A 182 17.31 22.28 -0.27
N GLY A 183 17.12 22.89 -1.43
CA GLY A 183 17.98 23.96 -1.93
C GLY A 183 17.21 25.28 -2.03
N LEU A 184 17.90 26.41 -1.88
CA LEU A 184 17.32 27.73 -2.18
C LEU A 184 17.92 28.27 -3.49
N VAL A 185 17.06 28.59 -4.45
CA VAL A 185 17.45 29.21 -5.72
C VAL A 185 16.91 30.63 -5.74
N GLY A 186 17.74 31.61 -6.10
CA GLY A 186 17.28 32.98 -6.27
C GLY A 186 18.41 33.93 -6.64
N THR A 187 18.06 34.96 -7.40
CA THR A 187 18.97 36.04 -7.77
C THR A 187 18.33 37.38 -7.41
N GLU A 188 18.89 38.07 -6.42
CA GLU A 188 18.37 39.35 -5.95
C GLU A 188 19.46 40.40 -5.92
N THR A 189 19.14 41.60 -6.40
CA THR A 189 20.03 42.77 -6.33
C THR A 189 19.41 43.80 -5.41
N SER A 190 20.08 44.08 -4.29
CA SER A 190 19.71 45.18 -3.41
C SER A 190 20.26 46.50 -3.95
N THR A 191 19.43 47.54 -3.98
CA THR A 191 19.87 48.90 -4.38
C THR A 191 19.94 49.78 -3.13
N ASN A 192 21.12 50.29 -2.80
CA ASN A 192 21.35 51.12 -1.61
C ASN A 192 20.85 50.48 -0.29
N GLY A 193 21.04 49.16 -0.15
CA GLY A 193 20.61 48.42 1.04
C GLY A 193 19.11 48.08 1.08
N VAL A 194 18.34 48.44 0.06
CA VAL A 194 16.94 48.07 -0.09
C VAL A 194 16.84 46.82 -0.95
N ALA A 195 16.28 45.74 -0.38
CA ALA A 195 16.01 44.51 -1.11
C ALA A 195 14.97 44.74 -2.23
N PRO A 196 14.97 43.93 -3.30
CA PRO A 196 13.93 44.01 -4.32
C PRO A 196 12.54 43.69 -3.74
N SER A 197 11.48 44.04 -4.48
CA SER A 197 10.11 43.65 -4.12
C SER A 197 9.46 42.99 -5.33
N PRO A 198 9.01 41.72 -5.22
CA PRO A 198 9.11 40.82 -4.05
C PRO A 198 10.56 40.40 -3.71
N THR A 199 10.79 39.90 -2.48
CA THR A 199 12.09 39.34 -2.03
C THR A 199 11.92 38.05 -1.23
N ILE A 200 12.91 37.15 -1.32
CA ILE A 200 13.09 35.94 -0.50
C ILE A 200 13.78 36.23 0.84
N GLN A 201 14.42 37.39 1.00
CA GLN A 201 15.23 37.72 2.15
C GLN A 201 14.38 37.93 3.42
N GLY A 202 14.85 37.38 4.54
CA GLY A 202 14.22 37.56 5.85
C GLY A 202 12.88 36.83 6.03
N LEU A 203 12.49 35.99 5.08
CA LEU A 203 11.26 35.22 5.14
C LEU A 203 11.44 33.90 5.89
N THR A 204 10.33 33.34 6.37
CA THR A 204 10.27 32.00 6.96
C THR A 204 9.06 31.25 6.41
N THR A 205 9.18 29.94 6.27
CA THR A 205 8.08 29.04 5.93
C THR A 205 8.35 27.67 6.54
N THR A 206 7.31 26.99 7.01
CA THR A 206 7.40 25.61 7.49
C THR A 206 6.95 24.67 6.38
N LEU A 207 7.82 23.75 5.98
CA LEU A 207 7.51 22.75 4.94
C LEU A 207 6.93 21.48 5.55
N THR A 208 5.81 21.02 4.99
CA THR A 208 5.22 19.70 5.26
C THR A 208 5.49 18.80 4.07
N TYR A 209 6.09 17.63 4.32
CA TYR A 209 6.37 16.62 3.30
C TYR A 209 5.41 15.44 3.48
N THR A 210 4.80 14.98 2.40
CA THR A 210 3.85 13.86 2.41
C THR A 210 4.22 12.87 1.32
N PHE A 211 4.67 11.68 1.73
CA PHE A 211 4.84 10.54 0.85
C PHE A 211 3.53 9.77 0.78
N THR A 212 3.05 9.47 -0.42
CA THR A 212 1.87 8.65 -0.63
C THR A 212 2.24 7.46 -1.48
N GLU A 213 1.90 6.27 -0.99
CA GLU A 213 2.12 5.01 -1.70
C GLU A 213 0.80 4.55 -2.33
N GLN A 214 0.88 4.08 -3.58
CA GLN A 214 -0.26 3.52 -4.27
C GLN A 214 -0.22 1.99 -4.24
N GLN A 215 -1.36 1.38 -3.90
CA GLN A 215 -1.52 -0.07 -3.99
C GLN A 215 -1.44 -0.53 -5.45
N ARG A 216 -0.83 -1.70 -5.69
CA ARG A 216 -0.84 -2.36 -7.00
C ARG A 216 -2.27 -2.59 -7.50
N LEU A 217 -2.44 -2.70 -8.83
CA LEU A 217 -3.70 -3.14 -9.41
C LEU A 217 -4.11 -4.53 -8.89
N GLY A 218 -5.41 -4.75 -8.73
CA GLY A 218 -5.95 -6.05 -8.35
C GLY A 218 -5.64 -7.11 -9.40
N VAL A 219 -5.32 -8.33 -8.96
CA VAL A 219 -5.08 -9.48 -9.83
C VAL A 219 -6.23 -10.46 -9.64
N ALA A 220 -6.86 -10.86 -10.76
CA ALA A 220 -7.79 -11.98 -10.76
C ALA A 220 -7.01 -13.28 -10.92
N THR A 221 -7.21 -14.22 -10.00
CA THR A 221 -6.70 -15.59 -10.10
C THR A 221 -7.88 -16.51 -10.35
N ASN A 222 -7.90 -17.17 -11.50
CA ASN A 222 -8.88 -18.23 -11.77
C ASN A 222 -8.27 -19.56 -11.32
N GLN A 223 -9.01 -20.32 -10.50
CA GLN A 223 -8.65 -21.69 -10.09
C GLN A 223 -9.66 -22.69 -10.63
#